data_AF-A0A3E0TX00-F1
#
_entry.id   AF-A0A3E0TX00-F1
#
_cell.length_a   1.000
_cell.length_b   1.000
_cell.length_c   1.000
_cell.angle_alpha   90.00
_cell.angle_beta   90.00
_cell.angle_gamma   90.00
#
_symmetry.space_group_name_H-M   'P 1'
#
loop_
_entity.id
_entity.type
_entity.pdbx_description
1 polymer ?
#
loop_
_entity_poly.entity_id
_entity_poly.type
_entity_poly.pdbx_seq_one_letter_code
_entity_poly.pdbx_strand_id
1 'polypeptide(L)'
;MSCTTGQLYYQDAQGRKKLACDVEFVGLPSVDKYAVEYALSLCAKSVVNKGGVIEETYLLDIDTRIPDAPCGQQWSHEVAKSHYKQGILAKKEYGYIVAHIDMGLAKVNQCTG
;
A
#
# COMPACT_ATOMS: atom_id res chain seq x y z
N MET A 1 -21.13 1.78 6.75
CA MET A 1 -19.66 1.70 6.59
C MET A 1 -19.40 1.48 5.11
N SER A 2 -18.48 2.23 4.51
CA SER A 2 -18.10 2.07 3.10
C SER A 2 -16.77 1.32 3.08
N CYS A 3 -16.72 0.15 2.45
CA CYS A 3 -15.45 -0.54 2.18
C CYS A 3 -14.86 0.02 0.88
N THR A 4 -13.53 0.14 0.83
CA THR A 4 -12.81 0.43 -0.40
C THR A 4 -12.02 -0.82 -0.77
N THR A 5 -12.29 -1.38 -1.95
CA THR A 5 -11.70 -2.64 -2.40
C THR A 5 -10.90 -2.45 -3.68
N GLY A 6 -10.02 -3.40 -3.97
CA GLY A 6 -9.31 -3.46 -5.23
C GLY A 6 -8.78 -4.86 -5.52
N GLN A 7 -8.83 -5.25 -6.79
CA GLN A 7 -8.35 -6.54 -7.26
C GLN A 7 -7.33 -6.32 -8.38
N LEU A 8 -6.29 -7.16 -8.39
CA LEU A 8 -5.32 -7.22 -9.48
C LEU A 8 -5.33 -8.63 -10.06
N TYR A 9 -5.43 -8.72 -11.38
CA TYR A 9 -5.28 -9.98 -12.12
C TYR A 9 -4.00 -9.96 -12.94
N TYR A 10 -3.47 -11.14 -13.23
CA TYR A 10 -2.31 -11.32 -14.10
C TYR A 10 -2.49 -12.53 -15.00
N GLN A 11 -1.76 -12.55 -16.10
CA GLN A 11 -1.64 -13.70 -16.99
C GLN A 11 -0.39 -14.51 -16.61
N ASP A 12 -0.57 -15.81 -16.39
CA ASP A 12 0.55 -16.73 -16.20
C ASP A 12 1.21 -17.12 -17.54
N ALA A 13 2.30 -17.89 -17.47
CA ALA A 13 3.03 -18.34 -18.66
C ALA A 13 2.19 -19.21 -19.63
N GLN A 14 1.02 -19.68 -19.22
CA GLN A 14 0.08 -20.43 -20.05
C GLN A 14 -1.05 -19.53 -20.61
N GLY A 15 -0.98 -18.22 -20.42
CA GLY A 15 -1.98 -17.25 -20.86
C GLY A 15 -3.26 -17.28 -20.01
N ARG A 16 -3.24 -17.90 -18.82
CA ARG A 16 -4.43 -17.98 -17.96
C ARG A 16 -4.49 -16.77 -17.03
N LYS A 17 -5.65 -16.12 -16.99
CA LYS A 17 -5.95 -15.05 -16.04
C LYS A 17 -6.08 -15.62 -14.63
N LYS A 18 -5.29 -15.11 -13.70
CA LYS A 18 -5.28 -15.47 -12.28
C LYS A 18 -5.42 -14.22 -11.43
N LEU A 19 -6.14 -14.34 -10.32
CA LEU A 19 -6.20 -13.29 -9.30
C LEU A 19 -4.84 -13.25 -8.59
N ALA A 20 -4.16 -12.10 -8.66
CA ALA A 20 -2.90 -11.86 -7.96
C ALA A 20 -3.16 -11.40 -6.53
N CYS A 21 -4.00 -10.38 -6.38
CA CYS A 21 -4.33 -9.76 -5.10
C CYS A 21 -5.78 -9.32 -5.06
N ASP A 22 -6.35 -9.40 -3.87
CA ASP A 22 -7.65 -8.87 -3.50
C ASP A 22 -7.48 -8.18 -2.15
N VAL A 23 -7.78 -6.88 -2.10
CA VAL A 23 -7.55 -6.05 -0.92
C VAL A 23 -8.82 -5.30 -0.56
N GLU A 24 -9.07 -5.18 0.74
CA GLU A 24 -10.18 -4.43 1.30
C GLU A 24 -9.66 -3.58 2.46
N PHE A 25 -10.06 -2.31 2.46
CA PHE A 25 -9.80 -1.38 3.55
C PHE A 25 -11.11 -0.75 4.03
N VAL A 26 -11.26 -0.62 5.35
CA VAL A 26 -12.46 -0.08 6.00
C VAL A 26 -12.06 1.08 6.89
N GLY A 27 -12.35 2.30 6.45
CA GLY A 27 -12.04 3.49 7.23
C GLY A 27 -12.61 4.75 6.63
N LEU A 28 -11.73 5.59 6.08
CA LEU A 28 -12.08 6.85 5.46
C LEU A 28 -11.92 6.68 3.95
N PRO A 29 -12.99 6.65 3.13
CA PRO A 29 -12.87 6.38 1.69
C PRO A 29 -11.88 7.31 0.97
N SER A 30 -11.76 8.57 1.42
CA SER A 30 -10.80 9.53 0.85
C SER A 30 -9.31 9.21 1.12
N VAL A 31 -9.04 8.32 2.07
CA VAL A 31 -7.72 7.79 2.46
C VAL A 31 -7.58 6.36 1.95
N ASP A 32 -8.59 5.51 2.16
CA ASP A 32 -8.59 4.09 1.81
C ASP A 32 -8.31 3.84 0.33
N LYS A 33 -8.73 4.75 -0.57
CA LYS A 33 -8.37 4.67 -2.00
C LYS A 33 -6.85 4.63 -2.24
N TYR A 34 -6.07 5.32 -1.40
CA TYR A 34 -4.61 5.30 -1.48
C TYR A 34 -4.03 4.05 -0.84
N ALA A 35 -4.68 3.48 0.19
CA ALA A 35 -4.29 2.19 0.74
C ALA A 35 -4.44 1.06 -0.31
N VAL A 36 -5.56 1.05 -1.04
CA VAL A 36 -5.78 0.15 -2.18
C VAL A 36 -4.72 0.36 -3.26
N GLU A 37 -4.50 1.61 -3.68
CA GLU A 37 -3.49 1.97 -4.70
C GLU A 37 -2.09 1.44 -4.33
N TYR A 38 -1.67 1.64 -3.08
CA TYR A 38 -0.40 1.17 -2.56
C TYR A 38 -0.28 -0.36 -2.61
N ALA A 39 -1.29 -1.06 -2.08
CA ALA A 39 -1.27 -2.52 -2.00
C ALA A 39 -1.29 -3.16 -3.40
N LEU A 40 -2.10 -2.62 -4.33
CA LEU A 40 -2.13 -3.09 -5.72
C LEU A 40 -0.81 -2.80 -6.44
N SER A 41 -0.16 -1.66 -6.21
CA SER A 41 1.15 -1.35 -6.79
C SER A 41 2.24 -2.32 -6.33
N LEU A 42 2.33 -2.59 -5.03
CA LEU A 42 3.29 -3.58 -4.52
C LEU A 42 3.00 -4.98 -5.05
N CYS A 43 1.72 -5.35 -5.15
CA CYS A 43 1.31 -6.61 -5.73
C CYS A 43 1.74 -6.73 -7.20
N ALA A 44 1.45 -5.71 -8.01
CA ALA A 44 1.82 -5.62 -9.42
C ALA A 44 3.33 -5.80 -9.62
N LYS A 45 4.14 -5.07 -8.85
CA LYS A 45 5.61 -5.18 -8.88
C LYS A 45 6.08 -6.59 -8.51
N SER A 46 5.46 -7.21 -7.50
CA SER A 46 5.77 -8.59 -7.09
C SER A 46 5.42 -9.63 -8.16
N VAL A 47 4.28 -9.47 -8.83
CA VAL A 47 3.83 -10.34 -9.92
C VAL A 47 4.80 -10.27 -11.10
N VAL A 48 5.15 -9.06 -11.55
CA VAL A 48 6.08 -8.87 -12.68
C VAL A 48 7.46 -9.41 -12.34
N ASN A 49 7.94 -9.21 -11.11
CA ASN A 49 9.21 -9.78 -10.64
C ASN A 49 9.22 -11.32 -10.66
N LYS A 50 8.06 -11.97 -10.58
CA LYS A 50 7.90 -13.44 -10.68
C LYS A 50 7.66 -13.92 -12.12
N GLY A 51 7.74 -13.03 -13.11
CA GLY A 51 7.53 -13.34 -14.52
C GLY A 51 6.06 -13.35 -14.96
N GLY A 52 5.14 -12.84 -14.14
CA GLY A 52 3.75 -12.63 -14.54
C GLY A 52 3.57 -11.37 -15.40
N VAL A 53 2.52 -11.35 -16.22
CA VAL A 53 2.16 -10.17 -17.04
C VAL A 53 0.84 -9.60 -16.52
N ILE A 54 0.79 -8.28 -16.28
CA ILE A 54 -0.42 -7.57 -15.83
C ILE A 54 -0.92 -6.62 -16.92
N GLU A 55 -2.23 -6.33 -16.93
CA GLU A 55 -2.83 -5.37 -17.86
C GLU A 55 -2.74 -3.93 -17.31
N GLU A 56 -2.89 -3.79 -15.99
CA GLU A 56 -2.87 -2.52 -15.25
C GLU A 56 -1.43 -2.01 -15.03
N THR A 57 -0.68 -1.78 -16.12
CA THR A 57 0.74 -1.40 -16.08
C THR A 57 1.03 -0.10 -15.33
N TYR A 58 0.05 0.82 -15.25
CA TYR A 58 0.18 2.06 -14.48
C TYR A 58 0.52 1.80 -12.99
N LEU A 59 0.15 0.63 -12.45
CA LEU A 59 0.47 0.24 -11.07
C LEU A 59 1.99 0.08 -10.84
N LEU A 60 2.76 -0.17 -11.90
CA LEU A 60 4.21 -0.28 -11.84
C LEU A 60 4.89 1.08 -11.68
N ASP A 61 4.26 2.13 -12.21
CA ASP A 61 4.78 3.51 -12.20
C ASP A 61 4.47 4.27 -10.90
N ILE A 62 3.60 3.72 -10.06
CA ILE A 62 3.23 4.34 -8.78
C ILE A 62 4.46 4.36 -7.85
N ASP A 63 4.85 5.55 -7.43
CA ASP A 63 5.84 5.75 -6.37
C ASP A 63 5.24 5.33 -5.03
N THR A 64 5.69 4.19 -4.51
CA THR A 64 5.25 3.58 -3.25
C THR A 64 6.14 3.97 -2.07
N ARG A 65 6.91 5.06 -2.16
CA ARG A 65 7.65 5.58 -1.00
C ARG A 65 6.67 6.13 0.04
N ILE A 66 6.96 5.85 1.31
CA ILE A 66 6.29 6.42 2.47
C ILE A 66 7.33 7.20 3.30
N PRO A 67 6.93 8.24 4.05
CA PRO A 67 7.85 8.90 4.96
C PRO A 67 8.28 7.92 6.06
N ASP A 68 9.51 8.10 6.53
CA ASP A 68 10.03 7.29 7.62
C ASP A 68 9.20 7.48 8.89
N ALA A 69 9.07 6.41 9.66
CA ALA A 69 8.46 6.47 10.99
C ALA A 69 9.27 7.42 11.90
N PRO A 70 8.66 7.97 12.96
CA PRO A 70 9.39 8.75 13.95
C PRO A 70 10.62 8.00 14.46
N CYS A 71 11.65 8.76 14.82
CA CYS A 71 12.93 8.18 15.20
C CYS A 71 12.79 7.16 16.33
N GLY A 72 13.38 5.98 16.17
CA GLY A 72 13.30 4.89 17.15
C GLY A 72 11.93 4.22 17.27
N GLN A 73 10.99 4.56 16.38
CA GLN A 73 9.64 3.97 16.34
C GLN A 73 9.40 3.27 15.01
N GLN A 74 8.41 2.39 14.99
CA GLN A 74 7.81 1.90 13.76
C GLN A 74 6.46 2.59 13.56
N TRP A 75 5.98 2.64 12.32
CA TRP A 75 4.61 3.07 12.08
C TRP A 75 3.63 2.12 12.78
N SER A 76 2.74 2.69 13.60
CA SER A 76 1.54 2.04 14.10
C SER A 76 0.31 2.81 13.64
N HIS A 77 -0.86 2.20 13.71
CA HIS A 77 -2.12 2.85 13.37
C HIS A 77 -2.34 4.11 14.21
N GLU A 78 -1.98 4.09 15.49
CA GLU A 78 -2.08 5.22 16.40
C GLU A 78 -1.15 6.36 16.00
N VAL A 79 0.12 6.07 15.72
CA VAL A 79 1.12 7.07 15.34
C VAL A 79 0.76 7.71 14.00
N ALA A 80 0.41 6.90 12.99
CA ALA A 80 0.00 7.37 11.68
C ALA A 80 -1.26 8.26 11.76
N LYS A 81 -2.27 7.83 12.53
CA LYS A 81 -3.50 8.60 12.75
C LYS A 81 -3.23 9.92 13.47
N SER A 82 -2.34 9.92 14.45
CA SER A 82 -1.93 11.14 15.17
C SER A 82 -1.28 12.14 14.23
N HIS A 83 -0.31 11.70 13.42
CA HIS A 83 0.38 12.57 12.46
C HIS A 83 -0.56 13.11 11.38
N TYR A 84 -1.50 12.29 10.88
CA TYR A 84 -2.52 12.74 9.93
C TYR A 84 -3.43 13.82 10.53
N LYS A 85 -3.89 13.63 11.78
CA LYS A 85 -4.71 14.64 12.48
C LYS A 85 -3.98 15.95 12.73
N GLN A 86 -2.65 15.90 12.91
CA GLN A 86 -1.80 17.08 13.08
C GLN A 86 -1.45 17.77 11.75
N GLY A 87 -1.87 17.23 10.61
CA GLY A 87 -1.53 17.76 9.29
C GLY A 87 -0.10 17.47 8.85
N ILE A 88 0.62 16.60 9.55
CA ILE A 88 1.98 16.17 9.21
C ILE A 88 1.95 15.23 7.99
N LEU A 89 0.94 14.36 7.92
CA LEU A 89 0.73 13.46 6.78
C LEU A 89 -0.41 13.97 5.90
N ALA A 90 -0.20 13.95 4.59
CA ALA A 90 -1.27 14.05 3.61
C ALA A 90 -2.11 12.77 3.58
N LYS A 91 -3.32 12.85 2.98
CA LYS A 91 -4.21 11.67 2.82
C LYS A 91 -3.54 10.50 2.12
N LYS A 92 -2.71 10.79 1.11
CA LYS A 92 -1.98 9.77 0.35
C LYS A 92 -0.97 9.04 1.22
N GLU A 93 -0.11 9.79 1.91
CA GLU A 93 0.91 9.23 2.81
C GLU A 93 0.27 8.43 3.94
N TYR A 94 -0.80 8.95 4.55
CA TYR A 94 -1.53 8.24 5.59
C TYR A 94 -2.12 6.91 5.08
N GLY A 95 -2.77 6.91 3.90
CA GLY A 95 -3.32 5.70 3.31
C GLY A 95 -2.24 4.67 2.97
N TYR A 96 -1.10 5.11 2.44
CA TYR A 96 0.02 4.22 2.15
C TYR A 96 0.62 3.63 3.42
N ILE A 97 0.79 4.42 4.47
CA ILE A 97 1.28 3.93 5.77
C ILE A 97 0.32 2.91 6.38
N VAL A 98 -0.99 3.16 6.32
CA VAL A 98 -2.02 2.21 6.79
C VAL A 98 -1.88 0.87 6.08
N ALA A 99 -1.83 0.87 4.74
CA ALA A 99 -1.61 -0.37 3.99
C ALA A 99 -0.26 -1.02 4.33
N HIS A 100 0.81 -0.23 4.49
CA HIS A 100 2.13 -0.73 4.85
C HIS A 100 2.14 -1.43 6.22
N ILE A 101 1.38 -0.91 7.20
CA ILE A 101 1.19 -1.54 8.51
C ILE A 101 0.41 -2.85 8.36
N ASP A 102 -0.73 -2.83 7.67
CA ASP A 102 -1.62 -3.99 7.55
C ASP A 102 -0.99 -5.14 6.75
N MET A 103 -0.07 -4.81 5.84
CA MET A 103 0.75 -5.78 5.11
C MET A 103 1.93 -6.34 5.94
N GLY A 104 2.12 -5.89 7.19
CA GLY A 104 3.20 -6.33 8.07
C GLY A 104 4.59 -5.85 7.66
N LEU A 105 4.67 -4.76 6.88
CA LEU A 105 5.95 -4.22 6.37
C LEU A 105 6.57 -3.18 7.31
N ALA A 106 5.80 -2.68 8.29
CA ALA A 106 6.26 -1.68 9.23
C ALA A 106 7.46 -2.18 10.05
N LYS A 107 8.53 -1.37 10.06
CA LYS A 107 9.77 -1.64 10.78
C LYS A 107 10.21 -0.42 11.58
N VAL A 108 11.00 -0.65 12.63
CA VAL A 108 11.57 0.43 13.43
C VAL A 108 12.49 1.27 12.55
N ASN A 109 12.28 2.59 12.54
CA ASN A 109 13.20 3.54 11.96
C ASN A 109 14.45 3.64 12.82
N GLN A 110 15.52 3.00 12.38
CA GLN A 110 16.85 3.12 12.98
C GLN A 110 17.49 4.41 12.50
N CYS A 111 17.40 5.46 13.32
CA CYS A 111 18.04 6.74 13.03
C CYS A 111 19.55 6.55 13.07
N THR A 112 20.15 6.56 11.89
CA THR A 112 21.60 6.76 11.79
C THR A 112 21.82 8.25 12.02
N GLY A 113 22.40 8.57 13.18
CA GLY A 113 22.75 9.93 13.57
C GLY A 113 23.89 10.51 12.75
#